data_AF-A0A9W9D7R7-F1
#
_entry.id   AF-A0A9W9D7R7-F1
#
_cell.length_a   1.000
_cell.length_b   1.000
_cell.length_c   1.000
_cell.angle_alpha   90.00
_cell.angle_beta   90.00
_cell.angle_gamma   90.00
#
_symmetry.space_group_name_H-M   'P 1'
#
loop_
_entity.id
_entity.type
_entity.pdbx_description
1 polymer ?
#
loop_
_entity_poly.entity_id
_entity_poly.type
_entity_poly.pdbx_seq_one_letter_code
_entity_poly.pdbx_strand_id
1 'polypeptide(L)'
;MTILNLDYPVAPLLYQGNGQSLDKYALSFKVPGDSIDSLLVVDKNTAPTNYANFVTEHIVELQTVKLFLEHAAAKDKALVPFLQTFWKQSLNAQDVSKRPNQPDKGVGFPLQANLNDLVFQALGSDSNRKDFVLCDKTINAYKARIWKKTAPLQAGDLNTLVANGVRGSLPTNEYFTVLRNAIGVFKNANVPSVKQRMQRSIKNVETELKNLKHYKQTVDLAPVWITFMKEHLESVTTTAQKFLSEQINNAERKTSTEIARLKQLSTQLKALESNKLKRNAHKKKQAALEKNLGTKIDALEKKLQSEVTKIKTLTTAKTLVLSKLRAVPKNKPAEKKRWQAQNKTKKAQLSAAKKQHRRTQIELGDAERAWAVLYSAGVDGVMKSLDLDKKRLAMYKTEVAKMNMPPLA
;
A
#
# COMPACT_ATOMS: atom_id res chain seq x y z
N MET A 1 3.53 28.10 1.65
CA MET A 1 4.90 27.68 1.26
C MET A 1 4.82 26.45 0.37
N THR A 2 5.36 26.50 -0.84
CA THR A 2 5.52 25.31 -1.70
C THR A 2 6.73 24.51 -1.21
N ILE A 3 6.70 23.18 -1.12
CA ILE A 3 7.88 22.38 -0.77
C ILE A 3 8.23 21.55 -1.99
N LEU A 4 9.48 21.65 -2.45
CA LEU A 4 9.95 20.94 -3.64
C LEU A 4 10.87 19.81 -3.17
N ASN A 5 10.57 18.60 -3.61
CA ASN A 5 11.44 17.44 -3.40
C ASN A 5 12.53 17.39 -4.46
N LEU A 6 13.63 16.70 -4.14
CA LEU A 6 14.64 16.34 -5.11
C LEU A 6 14.22 15.11 -5.93
N ASP A 7 14.79 14.98 -7.12
CA ASP A 7 14.70 13.77 -7.94
C ASP A 7 15.43 12.60 -7.26
N TYR A 8 14.98 11.40 -7.57
CA TYR A 8 15.48 10.15 -7.00
C TYR A 8 15.38 9.02 -8.04
N PRO A 9 16.21 7.98 -7.92
CA PRO A 9 16.37 7.04 -9.01
C PRO A 9 15.11 6.19 -9.12
N VAL A 10 14.65 5.96 -10.35
CA VAL A 10 13.63 4.92 -10.59
C VAL A 10 14.21 3.54 -10.26
N ALA A 11 13.36 2.56 -9.98
CA ALA A 11 13.77 1.24 -9.49
C ALA A 11 14.90 0.56 -10.30
N PRO A 12 14.89 0.56 -11.66
CA PRO A 12 15.99 -0.02 -12.44
C PRO A 12 17.34 0.70 -12.27
N LEU A 13 17.32 2.00 -11.95
CA LEU A 13 18.51 2.83 -11.87
C LEU A 13 19.12 2.88 -10.47
N LEU A 14 18.40 2.42 -9.43
CA LEU A 14 18.85 2.54 -8.04
C LEU A 14 20.27 1.97 -7.83
N TYR A 15 20.54 0.78 -8.38
CA TYR A 15 21.81 0.06 -8.26
C TYR A 15 22.74 0.19 -9.47
N GLN A 16 22.54 1.22 -10.31
CA GLN A 16 23.36 1.51 -11.49
C GLN A 16 24.09 2.85 -11.32
N GLY A 17 25.19 3.07 -12.05
CA GLY A 17 25.99 4.30 -11.98
C GLY A 17 26.47 4.55 -10.54
N ASN A 18 26.15 5.72 -9.99
CA ASN A 18 26.49 6.10 -8.60
C ASN A 18 25.92 5.15 -7.52
N GLY A 19 24.98 4.27 -7.88
CA GLY A 19 24.42 3.25 -6.98
C GLY A 19 25.08 1.87 -7.07
N GLN A 20 26.09 1.68 -7.93
CA GLN A 20 26.67 0.36 -8.19
C GLN A 20 27.37 -0.25 -6.97
N SER A 21 27.92 0.59 -6.08
CA SER A 21 28.60 0.17 -4.85
C SER A 21 27.65 -0.03 -3.66
N LEU A 22 26.35 0.18 -3.84
CA LEU A 22 25.38 0.01 -2.76
C LEU A 22 25.05 -1.46 -2.55
N ASP A 23 24.91 -1.84 -1.29
CA ASP A 23 24.26 -3.10 -0.93
C ASP A 23 22.87 -3.17 -1.56
N LYS A 24 22.58 -4.32 -2.17
CA LYS A 24 21.36 -4.54 -2.95
C LYS A 24 20.28 -5.10 -2.03
N TYR A 25 19.22 -4.34 -1.82
CA TYR A 25 18.10 -4.73 -0.99
C TYR A 25 16.80 -4.68 -1.78
N ALA A 26 16.06 -5.78 -1.77
CA ALA A 26 14.80 -5.88 -2.49
C ALA A 26 13.76 -6.56 -1.61
N LEU A 27 12.86 -5.73 -1.06
CA LEU A 27 11.89 -6.11 -0.07
C LEU A 27 10.56 -6.47 -0.72
N SER A 28 10.06 -7.65 -0.37
CA SER A 28 8.76 -8.14 -0.82
C SER A 28 8.25 -9.18 0.17
N PHE A 29 6.98 -9.58 0.06
CA PHE A 29 6.51 -10.73 0.84
C PHE A 29 7.31 -12.00 0.49
N LYS A 30 7.61 -12.84 1.50
CA LYS A 30 8.42 -14.07 1.35
C LYS A 30 7.98 -14.98 0.21
N VAL A 31 6.66 -15.09 0.03
CA VAL A 31 6.07 -15.85 -1.06
C VAL A 31 5.38 -14.87 -2.00
N PRO A 32 5.85 -14.72 -3.25
CA PRO A 32 5.04 -14.15 -4.31
C PRO A 32 3.89 -15.14 -4.57
N GLY A 33 2.66 -14.77 -4.23
CA GLY A 33 1.49 -15.60 -4.45
C GLY A 33 0.64 -15.76 -3.19
N ASP A 34 -0.63 -15.41 -3.36
CA ASP A 34 -1.92 -15.77 -2.71
C ASP A 34 -2.00 -16.37 -1.30
N SER A 35 -0.92 -16.84 -0.68
CA SER A 35 -0.91 -17.24 0.73
C SER A 35 -1.05 -16.01 1.61
N ILE A 36 -2.32 -15.66 1.84
CA ILE A 36 -2.75 -14.61 2.75
C ILE A 36 -2.28 -14.85 4.20
N ASP A 37 -1.90 -16.08 4.52
CA ASP A 37 -1.41 -16.46 5.85
C ASP A 37 0.04 -16.00 6.10
N SER A 38 0.80 -15.64 5.06
CA SER A 38 2.19 -15.18 5.22
C SER A 38 2.27 -13.66 5.31
N LEU A 39 2.51 -13.16 6.52
CA LEU A 39 2.73 -11.73 6.80
C LEU A 39 4.22 -11.33 6.78
N LEU A 40 5.09 -12.24 6.37
CA LEU A 40 6.54 -12.01 6.38
C LEU A 40 6.96 -11.19 5.16
N VAL A 41 7.56 -10.03 5.43
CA VAL A 41 8.35 -9.26 4.45
C VAL A 41 9.80 -9.69 4.58
N VAL A 42 10.42 -10.06 3.46
CA VAL A 42 11.82 -10.52 3.43
C VAL A 42 12.65 -9.60 2.56
N ASP A 43 13.92 -9.47 2.95
CA ASP A 43 14.95 -8.90 2.11
C ASP A 43 15.57 -9.99 1.25
N LYS A 44 15.60 -9.79 -0.07
CA LYS A 44 16.23 -10.73 -1.00
C LYS A 44 17.75 -10.58 -1.07
N ASN A 45 18.32 -9.50 -0.52
CA ASN A 45 19.76 -9.20 -0.58
C ASN A 45 20.36 -9.23 -2.01
N THR A 46 19.52 -9.05 -3.03
CA THR A 46 19.92 -9.05 -4.45
C THR A 46 19.01 -8.12 -5.25
N ALA A 47 19.54 -7.50 -6.30
CA ALA A 47 18.72 -6.75 -7.25
C ALA A 47 17.79 -7.72 -8.01
N PRO A 48 16.51 -7.38 -8.20
CA PRO A 48 15.59 -8.24 -8.93
C PRO A 48 15.93 -8.25 -10.42
N THR A 49 15.78 -9.40 -11.08
CA THR A 49 15.89 -9.51 -12.55
C THR A 49 14.75 -8.79 -13.27
N ASN A 50 13.62 -8.57 -12.59
CA ASN A 50 12.47 -7.84 -13.10
C ASN A 50 11.96 -6.81 -12.08
N TYR A 51 11.95 -5.54 -12.48
CA TYR A 51 11.56 -4.40 -11.65
C TYR A 51 10.06 -4.05 -11.70
N ALA A 52 9.24 -4.79 -12.45
CA ALA A 52 7.82 -4.44 -12.69
C ALA A 52 6.95 -4.35 -11.41
N ASN A 53 7.38 -5.00 -10.33
CA ASN A 53 6.71 -5.00 -9.04
C ASN A 53 7.44 -4.18 -7.97
N PHE A 54 8.58 -3.59 -8.31
CA PHE A 54 9.40 -2.84 -7.37
C PHE A 54 9.37 -1.34 -7.66
N VAL A 55 9.48 -0.56 -6.59
CA VAL A 55 9.69 0.89 -6.62
C VAL A 55 10.87 1.23 -5.71
N THR A 56 11.57 2.31 -6.02
CA THR A 56 12.54 2.91 -5.09
C THR A 56 11.76 3.49 -3.91
N GLU A 57 12.07 3.01 -2.72
CA GLU A 57 11.37 3.37 -1.50
C GLU A 57 12.06 4.55 -0.81
N HIS A 58 11.33 5.65 -0.58
CA HIS A 58 11.70 6.64 0.43
C HIS A 58 11.34 6.11 1.81
N ILE A 59 12.31 5.60 2.55
CA ILE A 59 12.05 4.95 3.85
C ILE A 59 11.36 5.92 4.82
N VAL A 60 11.86 7.16 4.89
CA VAL A 60 11.11 8.30 5.43
C VAL A 60 10.41 9.01 4.27
N GLU A 61 9.08 9.06 4.28
CA GLU A 61 8.31 9.66 3.18
C GLU A 61 8.65 11.14 2.98
N LEU A 62 8.76 11.60 1.73
CA LEU A 62 9.12 12.99 1.41
C LEU A 62 8.17 14.04 2.00
N GLN A 63 6.89 13.68 2.16
CA GLN A 63 5.88 14.52 2.79
C GLN A 63 6.16 14.83 4.27
N THR A 64 7.06 14.10 4.91
CA THR A 64 7.47 14.29 6.31
C THR A 64 8.03 15.69 6.53
N VAL A 65 8.78 16.24 5.56
CA VAL A 65 9.33 17.61 5.65
C VAL A 65 8.19 18.63 5.75
N LYS A 66 7.14 18.48 4.92
CA LYS A 66 5.97 19.35 5.00
C LYS A 66 5.27 19.27 6.36
N LEU A 67 5.02 18.05 6.83
CA LEU A 67 4.36 17.82 8.12
C LEU A 67 5.18 18.38 9.29
N PHE A 68 6.51 18.27 9.22
CA PHE A 68 7.42 18.85 10.18
C PHE A 68 7.34 20.38 10.21
N LEU A 69 7.39 21.02 9.04
CA LEU A 69 7.31 22.48 8.96
C LEU A 69 5.98 23.01 9.48
N GLU A 70 4.87 22.31 9.18
CA GLU A 70 3.55 22.61 9.72
C GLU A 70 3.51 22.43 11.25
N HIS A 71 4.11 21.36 11.77
CA HIS A 71 4.25 21.12 13.21
C HIS A 71 5.07 22.22 13.90
N ALA A 72 6.23 22.58 13.36
CA ALA A 72 7.09 23.63 13.91
C ALA A 72 6.37 24.99 13.95
N ALA A 73 5.71 25.37 12.85
CA ALA A 73 4.90 26.60 12.76
C ALA A 73 3.65 26.60 13.66
N ALA A 74 3.12 25.42 14.02
CA ALA A 74 2.03 25.29 14.97
C ALA A 74 2.51 25.43 16.41
N LYS A 75 3.67 24.85 16.73
CA LYS A 75 4.28 24.85 18.07
C LYS A 75 4.87 26.21 18.45
N ASP A 76 5.47 26.90 17.49
CA ASP A 76 6.03 28.24 17.68
C ASP A 76 5.75 29.14 16.46
N LYS A 77 4.89 30.14 16.65
CA LYS A 77 4.53 31.10 15.61
C LYS A 77 5.69 32.02 15.21
N ALA A 78 6.68 32.22 16.08
CA ALA A 78 7.86 33.01 15.78
C ALA A 78 8.76 32.33 14.72
N LEU A 79 8.60 31.02 14.48
CA LEU A 79 9.29 30.31 13.41
C LEU A 79 8.71 30.60 12.02
N VAL A 80 7.47 31.09 11.91
CA VAL A 80 6.78 31.27 10.62
C VAL A 80 7.56 32.17 9.66
N PRO A 81 8.05 33.37 10.07
CA PRO A 81 8.88 34.21 9.20
C PRO A 81 10.13 33.48 8.70
N PHE A 82 10.89 32.85 9.61
CA PHE A 82 12.08 32.07 9.26
C PHE A 82 11.76 30.98 8.22
N LEU A 83 10.69 30.21 8.46
CA LEU A 83 10.27 29.16 7.55
C LEU A 83 9.91 29.74 6.18
N GLN A 84 9.15 30.84 6.13
CA GLN A 84 8.71 31.43 4.86
C GLN A 84 9.84 32.08 4.05
N THR A 85 10.85 32.66 4.70
CA THR A 85 11.92 33.42 4.03
C THR A 85 13.20 32.61 3.88
N PHE A 86 13.75 32.11 4.99
CA PHE A 86 15.09 31.50 5.01
C PHE A 86 15.10 30.07 4.48
N TRP A 87 14.05 29.27 4.71
CA TRP A 87 14.02 27.84 4.33
C TRP A 87 14.38 27.58 2.86
N LYS A 88 14.07 28.54 1.99
CA LYS A 88 14.34 28.50 0.54
C LYS A 88 15.35 29.53 0.07
N GLN A 89 15.89 30.33 0.99
CA GLN A 89 16.89 31.32 0.64
C GLN A 89 18.11 30.60 0.06
N SER A 90 18.66 31.17 -1.01
CA SER A 90 19.90 30.67 -1.58
C SER A 90 21.04 30.85 -0.56
N LEU A 91 21.74 29.77 -0.27
CA LEU A 91 22.90 29.71 0.61
C LEU A 91 24.18 29.85 -0.22
N ASN A 92 25.21 30.43 0.38
CA ASN A 92 26.52 30.50 -0.24
C ASN A 92 27.13 29.09 -0.32
N ALA A 93 27.59 28.70 -1.51
CA ALA A 93 28.16 27.37 -1.76
C ALA A 93 29.39 27.06 -0.88
N GLN A 94 30.24 28.06 -0.60
CA GLN A 94 31.38 27.91 0.29
C GLN A 94 30.92 27.67 1.73
N ASP A 95 29.91 28.40 2.21
CA ASP A 95 29.34 28.19 3.55
C ASP A 95 28.75 26.79 3.68
N VAL A 96 27.99 26.34 2.68
CA VAL A 96 27.45 24.96 2.64
C VAL A 96 28.59 23.93 2.67
N SER A 97 29.66 24.14 1.92
CA SER A 97 30.80 23.21 1.88
C SER A 97 31.58 23.12 3.20
N LYS A 98 31.65 24.23 3.96
CA LYS A 98 32.40 24.36 5.22
C LYS A 98 31.55 24.11 6.47
N ARG A 99 30.27 23.74 6.31
CA ARG A 99 29.38 23.52 7.46
C ARG A 99 29.93 22.43 8.38
N PRO A 100 29.88 22.62 9.71
CA PRO A 100 30.55 21.75 10.68
C PRO A 100 29.91 20.36 10.81
N ASN A 101 28.59 20.25 10.61
CA ASN A 101 27.88 18.98 10.69
C ASN A 101 27.50 18.52 9.28
N GLN A 102 27.93 17.34 8.87
CA GLN A 102 27.62 16.79 7.55
C GLN A 102 27.00 15.40 7.69
N PRO A 103 25.85 15.13 7.04
CA PRO A 103 25.29 13.78 6.95
C PRO A 103 26.31 12.78 6.45
N ASP A 104 26.06 11.51 6.74
CA ASP A 104 26.80 10.40 6.12
C ASP A 104 26.61 10.48 4.59
N LYS A 105 27.65 10.97 3.90
CA LYS A 105 27.59 11.24 2.47
C LYS A 105 27.66 9.92 1.72
N GLY A 106 26.60 9.59 0.98
CA GLY A 106 26.73 8.72 -0.18
C GLY A 106 27.63 9.35 -1.26
N VAL A 107 27.86 8.62 -2.36
CA VAL A 107 28.66 9.11 -3.48
C VAL A 107 28.00 10.30 -4.16
N GLY A 108 28.55 11.51 -4.01
CA GLY A 108 28.24 12.66 -4.87
C GLY A 108 27.26 13.70 -4.34
N PHE A 109 27.22 13.96 -3.03
CA PHE A 109 26.41 15.04 -2.41
C PHE A 109 26.69 16.40 -3.07
N PRO A 110 25.82 16.90 -3.98
CA PRO A 110 26.10 18.12 -4.71
C PRO A 110 25.93 19.32 -3.78
N LEU A 111 26.56 20.43 -4.13
CA LEU A 111 26.34 21.70 -3.45
C LEU A 111 24.88 22.12 -3.71
N GLN A 112 24.05 21.98 -2.68
CA GLN A 112 22.64 22.34 -2.73
C GLN A 112 22.47 23.84 -2.51
N ALA A 113 21.45 24.42 -3.15
CA ALA A 113 21.26 25.86 -3.17
C ALA A 113 20.63 26.41 -1.88
N ASN A 114 19.87 25.62 -1.12
CA ASN A 114 19.11 26.10 0.04
C ASN A 114 18.91 25.01 1.11
N LEU A 115 18.34 25.38 2.26
CA LEU A 115 18.10 24.45 3.37
C LEU A 115 17.09 23.34 3.01
N ASN A 116 16.04 23.66 2.26
CA ASN A 116 15.09 22.67 1.75
C ASN A 116 15.81 21.53 1.03
N ASP A 117 16.70 21.87 0.11
CA ASP A 117 17.41 20.92 -0.72
C ASP A 117 18.43 20.12 0.09
N LEU A 118 19.11 20.75 1.06
CA LEU A 118 19.97 20.03 2.02
C LEU A 118 19.18 18.99 2.83
N VAL A 119 18.00 19.36 3.33
CA VAL A 119 17.12 18.45 4.09
C VAL A 119 16.60 17.30 3.22
N PHE A 120 16.17 17.57 1.98
CA PHE A 120 15.76 16.50 1.07
C PHE A 120 16.92 15.60 0.65
N GLN A 121 18.10 16.17 0.45
CA GLN A 121 19.31 15.40 0.18
C GLN A 121 19.67 14.48 1.37
N ALA A 122 19.46 14.94 2.60
CA ALA A 122 19.64 14.14 3.81
C ALA A 122 18.63 12.98 3.94
N LEU A 123 17.43 13.10 3.35
CA LEU A 123 16.44 12.02 3.23
C LEU A 123 16.72 11.06 2.06
N GLY A 124 17.60 11.45 1.13
CA GLY A 124 17.99 10.68 -0.05
C GLY A 124 17.56 11.32 -1.36
N SER A 125 18.39 11.15 -2.39
CA SER A 125 18.20 11.71 -3.74
C SER A 125 18.95 10.90 -4.80
N ASP A 126 18.89 11.34 -6.07
CA ASP A 126 19.68 10.75 -7.16
C ASP A 126 21.18 10.68 -6.89
N SER A 127 21.70 11.58 -6.07
CA SER A 127 23.11 11.63 -5.67
C SER A 127 23.34 11.04 -4.27
N ASN A 128 22.36 11.02 -3.38
CA ASN A 128 22.46 10.30 -2.10
C ASN A 128 21.50 9.12 -2.06
N ARG A 129 21.92 8.00 -2.66
CA ARG A 129 21.09 6.80 -2.80
C ARG A 129 21.21 5.82 -1.63
N LYS A 130 22.09 6.09 -0.65
CA LYS A 130 22.44 5.18 0.45
C LYS A 130 21.27 4.85 1.37
N ASP A 131 20.20 5.64 1.35
CA ASP A 131 19.02 5.44 2.19
C ASP A 131 17.81 4.88 1.43
N PHE A 132 17.99 4.54 0.14
CA PHE A 132 16.96 3.87 -0.63
C PHE A 132 17.09 2.35 -0.60
N VAL A 133 15.96 1.69 -0.80
CA VAL A 133 15.84 0.26 -1.06
C VAL A 133 14.81 0.03 -2.17
N LEU A 134 14.80 -1.15 -2.78
CA LEU A 134 13.66 -1.56 -3.60
C LEU A 134 12.58 -2.17 -2.72
N CYS A 135 11.35 -1.72 -2.88
CA CYS A 135 10.20 -2.24 -2.13
C CYS A 135 9.10 -2.66 -3.10
N ASP A 136 8.32 -3.67 -2.74
CA ASP A 136 7.09 -4.01 -3.45
C ASP A 136 6.20 -2.78 -3.56
N LYS A 137 5.77 -2.47 -4.79
CA LYS A 137 4.98 -1.28 -5.10
C LYS A 137 3.68 -1.19 -4.30
N THR A 138 3.10 -2.32 -3.91
CA THR A 138 1.86 -2.40 -3.15
C THR A 138 2.11 -2.03 -1.70
N ILE A 139 3.15 -2.59 -1.09
CA ILE A 139 3.56 -2.22 0.28
C ILE A 139 3.88 -0.72 0.32
N ASN A 140 4.68 -0.21 -0.62
CA ASN A 140 5.02 1.22 -0.68
C ASN A 140 3.79 2.13 -0.91
N ALA A 141 2.83 1.70 -1.74
CA ALA A 141 1.59 2.45 -1.95
C ALA A 141 0.73 2.53 -0.68
N TYR A 142 0.69 1.46 0.13
CA TYR A 142 0.01 1.45 1.42
C TYR A 142 0.74 2.31 2.45
N LYS A 143 2.08 2.24 2.46
CA LYS A 143 2.93 3.06 3.34
C LYS A 143 2.65 4.54 3.16
N ALA A 144 2.61 5.04 1.93
CA ALA A 144 2.35 6.46 1.66
C ALA A 144 1.04 6.97 2.28
N ARG A 145 0.01 6.12 2.37
CA ARG A 145 -1.28 6.44 3.01
C ARG A 145 -1.20 6.36 4.54
N ILE A 146 -0.67 5.25 5.06
CA ILE A 146 -0.47 5.03 6.50
C ILE A 146 0.39 6.14 7.11
N TRP A 147 1.44 6.56 6.40
CA TRP A 147 2.33 7.63 6.83
C TRP A 147 1.64 9.00 6.91
N LYS A 148 0.62 9.25 6.06
CA LYS A 148 -0.26 10.42 6.16
C LYS A 148 -1.34 10.27 7.22
N LYS A 149 -1.35 9.16 7.97
CA LYS A 149 -2.42 8.79 8.90
C LYS A 149 -3.79 8.71 8.22
N THR A 150 -3.80 8.35 6.93
CA THR A 150 -5.03 8.10 6.18
C THR A 150 -5.29 6.62 6.03
N ALA A 151 -6.56 6.26 5.92
CA ALA A 151 -6.96 4.87 5.74
C ALA A 151 -6.30 4.27 4.47
N PRO A 152 -5.68 3.08 4.55
CA PRO A 152 -5.02 2.45 3.40
C PRO A 152 -5.97 2.24 2.22
N LEU A 153 -7.24 1.97 2.53
CA LEU A 153 -8.37 1.97 1.61
C LEU A 153 -9.49 2.83 2.24
N GLN A 154 -10.36 3.45 1.44
CA GLN A 154 -11.51 4.15 2.03
C GLN A 154 -12.33 3.15 2.87
N ALA A 155 -12.75 3.54 4.08
CA ALA A 155 -13.42 2.63 5.01
C ALA A 155 -14.69 1.99 4.41
N GLY A 156 -15.45 2.76 3.60
CA GLY A 156 -16.61 2.25 2.86
C GLY A 156 -16.26 1.13 1.88
N ASP A 157 -15.11 1.24 1.20
CA ASP A 157 -14.65 0.21 0.26
C ASP A 157 -14.28 -1.07 1.01
N LEU A 158 -13.54 -0.96 2.13
CA LEU A 158 -13.16 -2.15 2.91
C LEU A 158 -14.37 -2.83 3.54
N ASN A 159 -15.32 -2.07 4.10
CA ASN A 159 -16.58 -2.61 4.59
C ASN A 159 -17.36 -3.35 3.49
N THR A 160 -17.34 -2.84 2.27
CA THR A 160 -17.95 -3.49 1.11
C THR A 160 -17.22 -4.80 0.75
N LEU A 161 -15.88 -4.82 0.78
CA LEU A 161 -15.10 -6.04 0.56
C LEU A 161 -15.39 -7.11 1.62
N VAL A 162 -15.47 -6.71 2.90
CA VAL A 162 -15.82 -7.62 4.00
C VAL A 162 -17.23 -8.17 3.81
N ALA A 163 -18.22 -7.31 3.53
CA ALA A 163 -19.60 -7.74 3.33
C ALA A 163 -19.73 -8.74 2.16
N ASN A 164 -19.08 -8.44 1.03
CA ASN A 164 -19.06 -9.31 -0.14
C ASN A 164 -18.29 -10.62 0.12
N GLY A 165 -17.17 -10.56 0.84
CA GLY A 165 -16.39 -11.74 1.22
C GLY A 165 -17.18 -12.69 2.12
N VAL A 166 -17.77 -12.16 3.19
CA VAL A 166 -18.57 -12.95 4.15
C VAL A 166 -19.77 -13.61 3.47
N ARG A 167 -20.51 -12.85 2.65
CA ARG A 167 -21.68 -13.42 1.94
C ARG A 167 -21.28 -14.34 0.78
N GLY A 168 -20.01 -14.36 0.37
CA GLY A 168 -19.50 -15.25 -0.68
C GLY A 168 -19.53 -14.68 -2.10
N SER A 169 -19.87 -13.41 -2.30
CA SER A 169 -19.83 -12.78 -3.64
C SER A 169 -18.42 -12.53 -4.13
N LEU A 170 -17.45 -12.46 -3.22
CA LEU A 170 -16.05 -12.26 -3.54
C LEU A 170 -15.19 -13.20 -2.70
N PRO A 171 -13.99 -13.57 -3.18
CA PRO A 171 -13.01 -14.26 -2.36
C PRO A 171 -12.67 -13.44 -1.11
N THR A 172 -12.61 -14.08 0.06
CA THR A 172 -12.27 -13.39 1.32
C THR A 172 -10.84 -12.82 1.31
N ASN A 173 -9.96 -13.41 0.50
CA ASN A 173 -8.60 -12.91 0.23
C ASN A 173 -8.57 -11.43 -0.20
N GLU A 174 -9.64 -10.90 -0.80
CA GLU A 174 -9.72 -9.50 -1.21
C GLU A 174 -9.59 -8.53 -0.04
N TYR A 175 -10.37 -8.71 1.03
CA TYR A 175 -10.28 -7.83 2.20
C TYR A 175 -9.06 -8.15 3.06
N PHE A 176 -8.69 -9.43 3.18
CA PHE A 176 -7.48 -9.79 3.92
C PHE A 176 -6.22 -9.22 3.26
N THR A 177 -6.16 -9.11 1.93
CA THR A 177 -5.04 -8.48 1.22
C THR A 177 -4.84 -7.03 1.64
N VAL A 178 -5.92 -6.29 1.92
CA VAL A 178 -5.85 -4.92 2.46
C VAL A 178 -5.19 -4.91 3.84
N LEU A 179 -5.65 -5.80 4.72
CA LEU A 179 -5.09 -5.94 6.07
C LEU A 179 -3.61 -6.37 6.03
N ARG A 180 -3.27 -7.34 5.16
CA ARG A 180 -1.92 -7.88 4.96
C ARG A 180 -0.95 -6.81 4.49
N ASN A 181 -1.33 -6.02 3.48
CA ASN A 181 -0.47 -4.96 2.97
C ASN A 181 -0.23 -3.87 4.02
N ALA A 182 -1.25 -3.52 4.81
CA ALA A 182 -1.11 -2.54 5.88
C ALA A 182 -0.16 -3.04 6.99
N ILE A 183 -0.29 -4.30 7.42
CA ILE A 183 0.66 -4.95 8.36
C ILE A 183 2.06 -5.02 7.73
N GLY A 184 2.13 -5.33 6.43
CA GLY A 184 3.36 -5.41 5.66
C GLY A 184 4.19 -4.13 5.70
N VAL A 185 3.57 -2.95 5.82
CA VAL A 185 4.30 -1.68 5.99
C VAL A 185 5.13 -1.68 7.27
N PHE A 186 4.57 -2.11 8.39
CA PHE A 186 5.27 -2.16 9.67
C PHE A 186 6.33 -3.26 9.69
N LYS A 187 6.04 -4.42 9.07
CA LYS A 187 7.03 -5.49 8.90
C LYS A 187 8.21 -5.01 8.05
N ASN A 188 7.94 -4.32 6.94
CA ASN A 188 8.96 -3.71 6.07
C ASN A 188 9.83 -2.71 6.84
N ALA A 189 9.22 -1.80 7.59
CA ALA A 189 9.94 -0.80 8.38
C ALA A 189 10.88 -1.42 9.43
N ASN A 190 10.54 -2.61 9.95
CA ASN A 190 11.34 -3.32 10.95
C ASN A 190 12.33 -4.34 10.35
N VAL A 191 12.40 -4.50 9.02
CA VAL A 191 13.50 -5.25 8.40
C VAL A 191 14.82 -4.55 8.77
N PRO A 192 15.87 -5.27 9.23
CA PRO A 192 17.09 -4.63 9.76
C PRO A 192 17.71 -3.58 8.83
N SER A 193 17.80 -3.89 7.52
CA SER A 193 18.34 -2.99 6.50
C SER A 193 17.52 -1.70 6.37
N VAL A 194 16.18 -1.78 6.44
CA VAL A 194 15.27 -0.63 6.40
C VAL A 194 15.29 0.16 7.70
N LYS A 195 15.24 -0.52 8.84
CA LYS A 195 15.27 0.11 10.17
C LYS A 195 16.52 1.00 10.33
N GLN A 196 17.69 0.46 10.02
CA GLN A 196 18.95 1.22 10.12
C GLN A 196 18.97 2.43 9.18
N ARG A 197 18.48 2.27 7.95
CA ARG A 197 18.36 3.36 6.98
C ARG A 197 17.37 4.43 7.44
N MET A 198 16.23 4.05 8.01
CA MET A 198 15.25 4.99 8.58
C MET A 198 15.89 5.85 9.68
N GLN A 199 16.55 5.19 10.64
CA GLN A 199 17.23 5.85 11.75
C GLN A 199 18.32 6.81 11.23
N ARG A 200 19.10 6.37 10.24
CA ARG A 200 20.13 7.21 9.61
C ARG A 200 19.53 8.39 8.86
N SER A 201 18.48 8.24 8.06
CA SER A 201 17.85 9.36 7.36
C SER A 201 17.28 10.41 8.32
N ILE A 202 16.66 9.97 9.42
CA ILE A 202 16.18 10.88 10.47
C ILE A 202 17.35 11.63 11.11
N LYS A 203 18.43 10.92 11.42
CA LYS A 203 19.66 11.50 11.97
C LYS A 203 20.31 12.48 10.99
N ASN A 204 20.33 12.16 9.71
CA ASN A 204 20.91 13.02 8.67
C ASN A 204 20.16 14.36 8.58
N VAL A 205 18.83 14.35 8.68
CA VAL A 205 18.05 15.60 8.72
C VAL A 205 18.35 16.39 9.99
N GLU A 206 18.40 15.74 11.16
CA GLU A 206 18.81 16.39 12.42
C GLU A 206 20.18 17.06 12.27
N THR A 207 21.16 16.34 11.69
CA THR A 207 22.51 16.83 11.42
C THR A 207 22.51 18.07 10.53
N GLU A 208 21.70 18.10 9.47
CA GLU A 208 21.60 19.31 8.63
C GLU A 208 20.97 20.49 9.37
N LEU A 209 19.93 20.25 10.17
CA LEU A 209 19.25 21.29 10.95
C LEU A 209 20.15 21.88 12.04
N LYS A 210 21.17 21.16 12.53
CA LYS A 210 22.18 21.70 13.48
C LYS A 210 23.05 22.80 12.87
N ASN A 211 23.11 22.91 11.54
CA ASN A 211 23.92 23.92 10.86
C ASN A 211 23.26 25.31 10.80
N LEU A 212 22.06 25.51 11.36
CA LEU A 212 21.37 26.80 11.30
C LEU A 212 22.19 27.94 11.92
N LYS A 213 22.90 27.69 13.03
CA LYS A 213 23.82 28.67 13.63
C LYS A 213 24.99 29.04 12.72
N HIS A 214 25.51 28.08 11.95
CA HIS A 214 26.55 28.31 10.94
C HIS A 214 26.05 29.28 9.85
N TYR A 215 24.76 29.26 9.55
CA TYR A 215 24.13 30.21 8.61
C TYR A 215 23.57 31.47 9.28
N LYS A 216 24.08 31.83 10.47
CA LYS A 216 23.70 33.02 11.25
C LYS A 216 22.21 33.07 11.64
N GLN A 217 21.56 31.91 11.75
CA GLN A 217 20.17 31.79 12.19
C GLN A 217 20.14 31.42 13.67
N THR A 218 19.26 32.08 14.43
CA THR A 218 19.12 31.86 15.88
C THR A 218 18.13 30.74 16.23
N VAL A 219 17.33 30.30 15.26
CA VAL A 219 16.36 29.22 15.44
C VAL A 219 17.06 27.86 15.59
N ASP A 220 16.53 26.99 16.46
CA ASP A 220 17.02 25.63 16.64
C ASP A 220 15.95 24.60 16.27
N LEU A 221 16.04 24.10 15.04
CA LEU A 221 15.07 23.15 14.50
C LEU A 221 15.44 21.69 14.75
N ALA A 222 16.67 21.39 15.20
CA ALA A 222 17.11 20.00 15.38
C ALA A 222 16.35 19.28 16.52
N PRO A 223 16.21 19.86 17.74
CA PRO A 223 15.37 19.27 18.79
C PRO A 223 13.89 19.17 18.41
N VAL A 224 13.39 20.16 17.66
CA VAL A 224 12.00 20.17 17.16
C VAL A 224 11.77 19.01 16.20
N TRP A 225 12.73 18.74 15.30
CA TRP A 225 12.67 17.62 14.36
C TRP A 225 12.65 16.26 15.06
N ILE A 226 13.51 16.04 16.06
CA ILE A 226 13.54 14.77 16.81
C ILE A 226 12.25 14.57 17.59
N THR A 227 11.75 15.62 18.25
CA THR A 227 10.46 15.59 18.95
C THR A 227 9.32 15.24 17.98
N PHE A 228 9.25 15.95 16.85
CA PHE A 228 8.26 15.71 15.81
C PHE A 228 8.34 14.27 15.27
N MET A 229 9.53 13.76 14.96
CA MET A 229 9.67 12.40 14.41
C MET A 229 9.23 11.33 15.41
N LYS A 230 9.54 11.50 16.69
CA LYS A 230 9.08 10.58 17.74
C LYS A 230 7.55 10.55 17.80
N GLU A 231 6.92 11.73 17.92
CA GLU A 231 5.46 11.87 17.98
C GLU A 231 4.77 11.37 16.70
N HIS A 232 5.36 11.65 15.53
CA HIS A 232 4.81 11.27 14.24
C HIS A 232 4.83 9.75 14.04
N LEU A 233 5.94 9.08 14.33
CA LEU A 233 6.05 7.62 14.20
C LEU A 233 5.12 6.87 15.17
N GLU A 234 4.97 7.38 16.39
CA GLU A 234 4.00 6.87 17.37
C GLU A 234 2.55 7.08 16.88
N SER A 235 2.23 8.28 16.41
CA SER A 235 0.90 8.62 15.88
C SER A 235 0.52 7.78 14.65
N VAL A 236 1.48 7.51 13.75
CA VAL A 236 1.27 6.63 12.59
C VAL A 236 0.96 5.20 13.04
N THR A 237 1.70 4.70 14.04
CA THR A 237 1.48 3.37 14.62
C THR A 237 0.09 3.24 15.23
N THR A 238 -0.24 4.14 16.16
CA THR A 238 -1.51 4.11 16.90
C THR A 238 -2.72 4.30 15.97
N THR A 239 -2.63 5.20 14.99
CA THR A 239 -3.70 5.42 14.01
C THR A 239 -3.95 4.17 13.15
N ALA A 240 -2.88 3.54 12.66
CA ALA A 240 -3.01 2.34 11.84
C ALA A 240 -3.53 1.14 12.64
N GLN A 241 -3.06 0.96 13.88
CA GLN A 241 -3.55 -0.08 14.80
C GLN A 241 -5.03 0.07 15.08
N LYS A 242 -5.48 1.28 15.42
CA LYS A 242 -6.89 1.59 15.65
C LYS A 242 -7.73 1.24 14.42
N PHE A 243 -7.36 1.78 13.26
CA PHE A 243 -8.08 1.50 12.01
C PHE A 243 -8.16 0.00 11.74
N LEU A 244 -7.05 -0.73 11.75
CA LEU A 244 -7.05 -2.16 11.43
C LEU A 244 -7.84 -2.98 12.45
N SER A 245 -7.78 -2.63 13.73
CA SER A 245 -8.56 -3.29 14.79
C SER A 245 -10.07 -3.11 14.58
N GLU A 246 -10.51 -1.91 14.24
CA GLU A 246 -11.92 -1.62 13.93
C GLU A 246 -12.41 -2.45 12.72
N GLN A 247 -11.59 -2.54 11.68
CA GLN A 247 -11.93 -3.30 10.47
C GLN A 247 -11.97 -4.82 10.73
N ILE A 248 -11.02 -5.35 11.50
CA ILE A 248 -11.01 -6.75 11.93
C ILE A 248 -12.25 -7.06 12.77
N ASN A 249 -12.57 -6.24 13.78
CA ASN A 249 -13.75 -6.43 14.62
C ASN A 249 -15.05 -6.38 13.80
N ASN A 250 -15.14 -5.50 12.79
CA ASN A 250 -16.28 -5.47 11.88
C ASN A 250 -16.41 -6.76 11.06
N ALA A 251 -15.29 -7.28 10.55
CA ALA A 251 -15.25 -8.55 9.83
C ALA A 251 -15.63 -9.73 10.73
N GLU A 252 -15.11 -9.79 11.97
CA GLU A 252 -15.46 -10.81 12.97
C GLU A 252 -16.96 -10.83 13.26
N ARG A 253 -17.56 -9.66 13.46
CA ARG A 253 -19.01 -9.50 13.69
C ARG A 253 -19.81 -10.01 12.49
N LYS A 254 -19.52 -9.52 11.28
CA LYS A 254 -20.24 -9.93 10.06
C LYS A 254 -20.12 -11.43 9.81
N THR A 255 -18.92 -11.99 9.98
CA THR A 255 -18.65 -13.42 9.84
C THR A 255 -19.46 -14.24 10.85
N SER A 256 -19.48 -13.82 12.11
CA SER A 256 -20.24 -14.50 13.17
C SER A 256 -21.75 -14.45 12.94
N THR A 257 -22.28 -13.31 12.49
CA THR A 257 -23.69 -13.16 12.09
C THR A 257 -24.04 -14.12 10.96
N GLU A 258 -23.20 -14.21 9.92
CA GLU A 258 -23.45 -15.09 8.78
C GLU A 258 -23.38 -16.57 9.16
N ILE A 259 -22.41 -16.96 10.01
CA ILE A 259 -22.35 -18.33 10.55
C ILE A 259 -23.63 -18.67 11.31
N ALA A 260 -24.15 -17.77 12.15
CA ALA A 260 -25.39 -18.01 12.89
C ALA A 260 -26.59 -18.22 11.95
N ARG A 261 -26.70 -17.41 10.90
CA ARG A 261 -27.72 -17.57 9.85
C ARG A 261 -27.59 -18.91 9.12
N LEU A 262 -26.37 -19.29 8.73
CA LEU A 262 -26.09 -20.55 8.05
C LEU A 262 -26.36 -21.78 8.94
N LYS A 263 -26.11 -21.69 10.25
CA LYS A 263 -26.48 -22.76 11.20
C LYS A 263 -27.99 -23.01 11.21
N GLN A 264 -28.79 -21.95 11.25
CA GLN A 264 -30.25 -22.07 11.18
C GLN A 264 -30.70 -22.72 9.86
N LEU A 265 -30.12 -22.27 8.74
CA LEU A 265 -30.41 -22.84 7.42
C LEU A 265 -30.01 -24.32 7.32
N SER A 266 -28.83 -24.70 7.82
CA SER A 266 -28.37 -26.09 7.84
C SER A 266 -29.34 -26.99 8.59
N THR A 267 -29.82 -26.57 9.77
CA THR A 267 -30.84 -27.31 10.54
C THR A 267 -32.15 -27.48 9.75
N GLN A 268 -32.63 -26.41 9.11
CA GLN A 268 -33.85 -26.46 8.29
C GLN A 268 -33.71 -27.42 7.11
N LEU A 269 -32.59 -27.35 6.38
CA LEU A 269 -32.31 -28.23 5.24
C LEU A 269 -32.19 -29.69 5.69
N LYS A 270 -31.48 -29.98 6.78
CA LYS A 270 -31.37 -31.34 7.34
C LYS A 270 -32.73 -31.94 7.69
N ALA A 271 -33.66 -31.12 8.21
CA ALA A 271 -35.03 -31.57 8.49
C ALA A 271 -35.84 -31.88 7.22
N LEU A 272 -35.67 -31.08 6.16
CA LEU A 272 -36.30 -31.33 4.86
C LEU A 272 -35.71 -32.56 4.15
N GLU A 273 -34.39 -32.73 4.25
CA GLU A 273 -33.63 -33.83 3.67
C GLU A 273 -33.89 -35.15 4.41
N SER A 274 -34.16 -35.13 5.72
CA SER A 274 -34.42 -36.35 6.49
C SER A 274 -35.88 -36.85 6.40
N ASN A 275 -36.87 -35.97 6.28
CA ASN A 275 -38.29 -36.35 6.25
C ASN A 275 -38.71 -36.97 4.91
N LYS A 276 -39.05 -38.27 4.88
CA LYS A 276 -39.38 -39.03 3.65
C LYS A 276 -40.45 -38.36 2.75
N LEU A 277 -41.52 -37.79 3.34
CA LEU A 277 -42.60 -37.14 2.59
C LEU A 277 -42.15 -35.80 1.99
N LYS A 278 -41.45 -34.97 2.77
CA LYS A 278 -40.97 -33.65 2.32
C LYS A 278 -39.76 -33.75 1.39
N ARG A 279 -38.96 -34.81 1.52
CA ARG A 279 -37.70 -35.04 0.78
C ARG A 279 -37.90 -35.02 -0.73
N ASN A 280 -38.93 -35.70 -1.25
CA ASN A 280 -39.15 -35.79 -2.70
C ASN A 280 -39.52 -34.43 -3.31
N ALA A 281 -40.42 -33.69 -2.66
CA ALA A 281 -40.79 -32.34 -3.09
C ALA A 281 -39.60 -31.38 -2.99
N HIS A 282 -38.82 -31.46 -1.91
CA HIS A 282 -37.62 -30.67 -1.71
C HIS A 282 -36.56 -30.96 -2.79
N LYS A 283 -36.26 -32.24 -3.07
CA LYS A 283 -35.32 -32.66 -4.12
C LYS A 283 -35.72 -32.13 -5.50
N LYS A 284 -37.01 -32.22 -5.85
CA LYS A 284 -37.51 -31.68 -7.14
C LYS A 284 -37.29 -30.17 -7.25
N LYS A 285 -37.56 -29.43 -6.15
CA LYS A 285 -37.31 -27.98 -6.10
C LYS A 285 -35.82 -27.64 -6.18
N GLN A 286 -34.97 -28.38 -5.48
CA GLN A 286 -33.51 -28.21 -5.52
C GLN A 286 -32.97 -28.46 -6.92
N ALA A 287 -33.34 -29.56 -7.58
CA ALA A 287 -32.87 -29.88 -8.93
C ALA A 287 -33.23 -28.80 -9.97
N ALA A 288 -34.42 -28.20 -9.85
CA ALA A 288 -34.82 -27.08 -10.71
C ALA A 288 -33.97 -25.82 -10.47
N LEU A 289 -33.72 -25.48 -9.20
CA LEU A 289 -32.86 -24.35 -8.84
C LEU A 289 -31.40 -24.60 -9.25
N GLU A 290 -30.90 -25.81 -9.03
CA GLU A 290 -29.57 -26.25 -9.40
C GLU A 290 -29.34 -26.09 -10.90
N LYS A 291 -30.26 -26.57 -11.75
CA LYS A 291 -30.16 -26.39 -13.21
C LYS A 291 -30.11 -24.91 -13.63
N ASN A 292 -30.95 -24.08 -13.02
CA ASN A 292 -31.02 -22.66 -13.33
C ASN A 292 -29.75 -21.92 -12.89
N LEU A 293 -29.23 -22.23 -11.70
CA LEU A 293 -27.98 -21.69 -11.18
C LEU A 293 -26.78 -22.20 -12.00
N GLY A 294 -26.78 -23.48 -12.40
CA GLY A 294 -25.93 -24.10 -13.43
C GLY A 294 -25.70 -23.22 -14.62
N THR A 295 -26.79 -23.02 -15.36
CA THR A 295 -26.79 -22.24 -16.58
C THR A 295 -26.29 -20.81 -16.36
N LYS A 296 -26.65 -20.20 -15.21
CA LYS A 296 -26.23 -18.84 -14.87
C LYS A 296 -24.74 -18.75 -14.54
N ILE A 297 -24.21 -19.69 -13.76
CA ILE A 297 -22.78 -19.76 -13.39
C ILE A 297 -21.94 -19.92 -14.65
N ASP A 298 -22.27 -20.90 -15.51
CA ASP A 298 -21.54 -21.14 -16.76
C ASP A 298 -21.49 -19.90 -17.66
N ALA A 299 -22.60 -19.16 -17.75
CA ALA A 299 -22.67 -17.92 -18.52
C ALA A 299 -21.78 -16.82 -17.92
N LEU A 300 -21.79 -16.68 -16.59
CA LEU A 300 -20.99 -15.69 -15.86
C LEU A 300 -19.49 -16.01 -15.92
N GLU A 301 -19.10 -17.28 -15.83
CA GLU A 301 -17.71 -17.73 -16.00
C GLU A 301 -17.17 -17.41 -17.40
N LYS A 302 -17.93 -17.75 -18.45
CA LYS A 302 -17.57 -17.40 -19.84
C LYS A 302 -17.41 -15.88 -20.00
N LYS A 303 -18.33 -15.10 -19.43
CA LYS A 303 -18.25 -13.64 -19.43
C LYS A 303 -16.99 -13.15 -18.71
N LEU A 304 -16.70 -13.68 -17.52
CA LEU A 304 -15.53 -13.31 -16.72
C LEU A 304 -14.23 -13.57 -17.49
N GLN A 305 -14.12 -14.71 -18.17
CA GLN A 305 -12.96 -15.07 -19.00
C GLN A 305 -12.77 -14.09 -20.18
N SER A 306 -13.86 -13.68 -20.83
CA SER A 306 -13.81 -12.67 -21.89
C SER A 306 -13.31 -11.31 -21.37
N GLU A 307 -13.72 -10.94 -20.15
CA GLU A 307 -13.32 -9.69 -19.50
C GLU A 307 -11.86 -9.70 -19.06
N VAL A 308 -11.34 -10.83 -18.57
CA VAL A 308 -9.90 -11.03 -18.29
C VAL A 308 -9.07 -10.81 -19.55
N THR A 309 -9.49 -11.40 -20.67
CA THR A 309 -8.83 -11.22 -21.97
C THR A 309 -8.83 -9.75 -22.40
N LYS A 310 -9.97 -9.06 -22.26
CA LYS A 310 -10.08 -7.61 -22.54
C LYS A 310 -9.15 -6.77 -21.66
N ILE A 311 -9.07 -7.08 -20.36
CA ILE A 311 -8.16 -6.40 -19.41
C ILE A 311 -6.70 -6.60 -19.81
N LYS A 312 -6.31 -7.83 -20.18
CA LYS A 312 -4.95 -8.14 -20.65
C LYS A 312 -4.60 -7.31 -21.89
N THR A 313 -5.46 -7.32 -22.91
CA THR A 313 -5.29 -6.54 -24.15
C THR A 313 -5.16 -5.04 -23.87
N LEU A 314 -6.04 -4.47 -23.02
CA LEU A 314 -5.98 -3.06 -22.66
C LEU A 314 -4.73 -2.71 -21.85
N THR A 315 -4.24 -3.64 -21.01
CA THR A 315 -3.00 -3.46 -20.25
C THR A 315 -1.77 -3.41 -21.17
N THR A 316 -1.70 -4.33 -22.15
CA THR A 316 -0.65 -4.32 -23.17
C THR A 316 -0.70 -3.03 -24.01
N ALA A 317 -1.88 -2.65 -24.50
CA ALA A 317 -2.05 -1.42 -25.28
C ALA A 317 -1.66 -0.16 -24.49
N LYS A 318 -2.03 -0.07 -23.21
CA LYS A 318 -1.62 1.03 -22.33
C LYS A 318 -0.11 1.06 -22.13
N THR A 319 0.52 -0.10 -21.96
CA THR A 319 1.98 -0.20 -21.78
C THR A 319 2.72 0.28 -23.02
N LEU A 320 2.26 -0.09 -24.21
CA LEU A 320 2.81 0.40 -25.49
C LEU A 320 2.64 1.92 -25.65
N VAL A 321 1.48 2.48 -25.27
CA VAL A 321 1.27 3.94 -25.30
C VAL A 321 2.22 4.66 -24.33
N LEU A 322 2.43 4.09 -23.13
CA LEU A 322 3.38 4.65 -22.15
C LEU A 322 4.83 4.58 -22.62
N SER A 323 5.25 3.50 -23.30
CA SER A 323 6.61 3.43 -23.84
C SER A 323 6.81 4.47 -24.95
N LYS A 324 5.86 4.62 -25.87
CA LYS A 324 5.89 5.67 -26.90
C LYS A 324 5.91 7.07 -26.29
N LEU A 325 5.08 7.33 -25.27
CA LEU A 325 5.08 8.61 -24.55
C LEU A 325 6.44 8.94 -23.93
N ARG A 326 7.14 7.95 -23.36
CA ARG A 326 8.47 8.14 -22.74
C ARG A 326 9.56 8.37 -23.78
N ALA A 327 9.40 7.82 -24.98
CA ALA A 327 10.34 8.00 -26.09
C ALA A 327 10.20 9.35 -26.80
N VAL A 328 9.15 10.14 -26.52
CA VAL A 328 8.95 11.44 -27.18
C VAL A 328 10.05 12.44 -26.76
N PRO A 329 10.84 12.97 -27.71
CA PRO A 329 11.84 14.00 -27.43
C PRO A 329 11.23 15.26 -26.81
N LYS A 330 12.01 15.97 -25.96
CA LYS A 330 11.56 17.20 -25.29
C LYS A 330 11.13 18.31 -26.28
N ASN A 331 11.71 18.34 -27.48
CA ASN A 331 11.40 19.31 -28.53
C ASN A 331 10.14 18.96 -29.36
N LYS A 332 9.37 17.92 -29.00
CA LYS A 332 8.11 17.53 -29.69
C LYS A 332 6.88 17.60 -28.77
N PRO A 333 6.46 18.79 -28.29
CA PRO A 333 5.37 18.93 -27.33
C PRO A 333 3.99 18.48 -27.88
N ALA A 334 3.72 18.69 -29.17
CA ALA A 334 2.46 18.25 -29.79
C ALA A 334 2.33 16.72 -29.81
N GLU A 335 3.41 16.02 -30.15
CA GLU A 335 3.46 14.56 -30.11
C GLU A 335 3.30 14.04 -28.67
N LYS A 336 3.97 14.68 -27.70
CA LYS A 336 3.83 14.36 -26.27
C LYS A 336 2.38 14.51 -25.83
N LYS A 337 1.70 15.60 -26.20
CA LYS A 337 0.28 15.85 -25.89
C LYS A 337 -0.64 14.78 -26.50
N ARG A 338 -0.38 14.36 -27.74
CA ARG A 338 -1.11 13.25 -28.40
C ARG A 338 -0.98 11.95 -27.62
N TRP A 339 0.23 11.53 -27.26
CA TRP A 339 0.45 10.30 -26.50
C TRP A 339 -0.10 10.38 -25.07
N GLN A 340 -0.07 11.55 -24.42
CA GLN A 340 -0.73 11.78 -23.13
C GLN A 340 -2.24 11.59 -23.22
N ALA A 341 -2.89 12.13 -24.27
CA ALA A 341 -4.31 11.96 -24.49
C ALA A 341 -4.67 10.48 -24.71
N GLN A 342 -3.92 9.77 -25.55
CA GLN A 342 -4.12 8.32 -25.75
C GLN A 342 -3.92 7.53 -24.45
N ASN A 343 -2.91 7.86 -23.64
CA ASN A 343 -2.69 7.21 -22.35
C ASN A 343 -3.87 7.43 -21.39
N LYS A 344 -4.43 8.65 -21.35
CA LYS A 344 -5.62 8.98 -20.57
C LYS A 344 -6.81 8.13 -21.02
N THR A 345 -7.06 8.04 -22.32
CA THR A 345 -8.14 7.20 -22.89
C THR A 345 -7.95 5.73 -22.55
N LYS A 346 -6.76 5.15 -22.76
CA LYS A 346 -6.48 3.74 -22.42
C LYS A 346 -6.59 3.46 -20.92
N LYS A 347 -6.18 4.40 -20.07
CA LYS A 347 -6.37 4.31 -18.62
C LYS A 347 -7.85 4.28 -18.25
N ALA A 348 -8.68 5.12 -18.86
CA ALA A 348 -10.14 5.13 -18.62
C ALA A 348 -10.79 3.82 -19.08
N GLN A 349 -10.46 3.34 -20.29
CA GLN A 349 -10.95 2.05 -20.82
C GLN A 349 -10.57 0.88 -19.91
N LEU A 350 -9.31 0.83 -19.46
CA LEU A 350 -8.83 -0.21 -18.54
C LEU A 350 -9.55 -0.15 -17.18
N SER A 351 -9.78 1.05 -16.66
CA SER A 351 -10.52 1.24 -15.41
C SER A 351 -11.97 0.75 -15.52
N ALA A 352 -12.66 1.11 -16.61
CA ALA A 352 -14.03 0.65 -16.88
C ALA A 352 -14.11 -0.87 -17.04
N ALA A 353 -13.17 -1.48 -17.78
CA ALA A 353 -13.11 -2.93 -17.95
C ALA A 353 -12.88 -3.67 -16.61
N LYS A 354 -11.99 -3.16 -15.75
CA LYS A 354 -11.77 -3.70 -14.40
C LYS A 354 -13.01 -3.58 -13.51
N LYS A 355 -13.72 -2.45 -13.59
CA LYS A 355 -14.97 -2.25 -12.84
C LYS A 355 -16.05 -3.24 -13.30
N GLN A 356 -16.17 -3.47 -14.60
CA GLN A 356 -17.12 -4.44 -15.14
C GLN A 356 -16.78 -5.87 -14.73
N HIS A 357 -15.50 -6.26 -14.86
CA HIS A 357 -14.99 -7.54 -14.35
C HIS A 357 -15.32 -7.76 -12.88
N ARG A 358 -15.11 -6.74 -12.04
CA ARG A 358 -15.45 -6.83 -10.62
C ARG A 358 -16.95 -7.04 -10.37
N ARG A 359 -17.83 -6.42 -11.16
CA ARG A 359 -19.28 -6.62 -11.05
C ARG A 359 -19.66 -8.05 -11.42
N THR A 360 -19.15 -8.57 -12.53
CA THR A 360 -19.42 -9.94 -12.95
C THR A 360 -18.84 -10.97 -11.99
N GLN A 361 -17.68 -10.71 -11.38
CA GLN A 361 -17.14 -11.53 -10.28
C GLN A 361 -18.10 -11.57 -9.07
N ILE A 362 -18.68 -10.42 -8.68
CA ILE A 362 -19.69 -10.35 -7.59
C ILE A 362 -20.92 -11.17 -7.95
N GLU A 363 -21.45 -11.01 -9.16
CA GLU A 363 -22.63 -11.74 -9.65
C GLU A 363 -22.39 -13.25 -9.69
N LEU A 364 -21.18 -13.68 -10.08
CA LEU A 364 -20.76 -15.08 -10.09
C LEU A 364 -20.71 -15.64 -8.67
N GLY A 365 -19.99 -14.99 -7.75
CA GLY A 365 -19.91 -15.45 -6.36
C GLY A 365 -21.27 -15.47 -5.65
N ASP A 366 -22.17 -14.52 -5.96
CA ASP A 366 -23.54 -14.54 -5.46
C ASP A 366 -24.31 -15.77 -5.96
N ALA A 367 -24.14 -16.17 -7.23
CA ALA A 367 -24.75 -17.38 -7.80
C ALA A 367 -24.14 -18.67 -7.23
N GLU A 368 -22.81 -18.74 -7.10
CA GLU A 368 -22.09 -19.86 -6.48
C GLU A 368 -22.50 -20.06 -5.02
N ARG A 369 -22.61 -18.96 -4.24
CA ARG A 369 -23.12 -19.03 -2.88
C ARG A 369 -24.55 -19.55 -2.86
N ALA A 370 -25.43 -19.03 -3.73
CA ALA A 370 -26.82 -19.47 -3.79
C ALA A 370 -26.92 -20.97 -4.10
N TRP A 371 -26.04 -21.50 -4.95
CA TRP A 371 -25.93 -22.94 -5.19
C TRP A 371 -25.45 -23.69 -3.95
N ALA A 372 -24.35 -23.26 -3.36
CA ALA A 372 -23.73 -23.94 -2.21
C ALA A 372 -24.72 -24.07 -1.03
N VAL A 373 -25.66 -23.15 -0.89
CA VAL A 373 -26.66 -23.19 0.18
C VAL A 373 -27.96 -23.91 -0.19
N LEU A 374 -28.02 -24.59 -1.35
CA LEU A 374 -29.16 -25.43 -1.70
C LEU A 374 -29.27 -26.65 -0.79
N TYR A 375 -28.13 -27.24 -0.39
CA TYR A 375 -28.03 -28.48 0.38
C TYR A 375 -27.35 -28.26 1.73
N SER A 376 -27.75 -29.02 2.75
CA SER A 376 -27.17 -28.87 4.10
C SER A 376 -25.66 -29.10 4.13
N ALA A 377 -25.17 -30.09 3.39
CA ALA A 377 -23.73 -30.37 3.26
C ALA A 377 -22.95 -29.20 2.67
N GLY A 378 -23.53 -28.52 1.68
CA GLY A 378 -22.93 -27.33 1.09
C GLY A 378 -22.89 -26.16 2.09
N VAL A 379 -23.97 -25.93 2.84
CA VAL A 379 -24.02 -24.95 3.95
C VAL A 379 -22.94 -25.23 4.99
N ASP A 380 -22.77 -26.49 5.39
CA ASP A 380 -21.74 -26.90 6.35
C ASP A 380 -20.32 -26.62 5.81
N GLY A 381 -20.09 -26.85 4.51
CA GLY A 381 -18.85 -26.46 3.83
C GLY A 381 -18.58 -24.95 3.88
N VAL A 382 -19.61 -24.12 3.66
CA VAL A 382 -19.50 -22.67 3.79
C VAL A 382 -19.13 -22.25 5.20
N MET A 383 -19.82 -22.78 6.22
CA MET A 383 -19.53 -22.46 7.62
C MET A 383 -18.09 -22.82 8.00
N LYS A 384 -17.60 -24.00 7.57
CA LYS A 384 -16.21 -24.41 7.80
C LYS A 384 -15.21 -23.39 7.22
N SER A 385 -15.47 -22.86 6.02
CA SER A 385 -14.63 -21.82 5.42
C SER A 385 -14.65 -20.52 6.24
N LEU A 386 -15.83 -20.08 6.71
CA LEU A 386 -15.96 -18.87 7.53
C LEU A 386 -15.29 -19.04 8.91
N ASP A 387 -15.29 -20.24 9.48
CA ASP A 387 -14.54 -20.54 10.71
C ASP A 387 -13.02 -20.44 10.50
N LEU A 388 -12.50 -20.81 9.32
CA LEU A 388 -11.10 -20.57 8.97
C LEU A 388 -10.80 -19.07 8.89
N ASP A 389 -11.71 -18.29 8.30
CA ASP A 389 -11.57 -16.83 8.24
C ASP A 389 -11.58 -16.20 9.64
N LYS A 390 -12.39 -16.71 10.59
CA LYS A 390 -12.32 -16.26 12.00
C LYS A 390 -10.95 -16.52 12.62
N LYS A 391 -10.36 -17.70 12.39
CA LYS A 391 -9.00 -18.01 12.89
C LYS A 391 -7.97 -17.05 12.28
N ARG A 392 -8.09 -16.75 10.99
CA ARG A 392 -7.23 -15.79 10.31
C ARG A 392 -7.39 -14.37 10.85
N LEU A 393 -8.63 -13.91 11.08
CA LEU A 393 -8.89 -12.61 11.72
C LEU A 393 -8.25 -12.51 13.10
N ALA A 394 -8.32 -13.58 13.91
CA ALA A 394 -7.65 -13.62 15.21
C ALA A 394 -6.11 -13.50 15.08
N MET A 395 -5.49 -14.21 14.14
CA MET A 395 -4.05 -14.07 13.87
C MET A 395 -3.69 -12.64 13.46
N TYR A 396 -4.47 -12.02 12.58
CA TYR A 396 -4.26 -10.65 12.13
C TYR A 396 -4.40 -9.65 13.28
N LYS A 397 -5.36 -9.88 14.19
CA LYS A 397 -5.55 -9.07 15.40
C LYS A 397 -4.32 -9.11 16.30
N THR A 398 -3.74 -10.29 16.50
CA THR A 398 -2.47 -10.45 17.24
C THR A 398 -1.32 -9.71 16.56
N GLU A 399 -1.22 -9.76 15.24
CA GLU A 399 -0.16 -9.06 14.52
C GLU A 399 -0.34 -7.54 14.51
N VAL A 400 -1.58 -7.05 14.48
CA VAL A 400 -1.91 -5.62 14.63
C VAL A 400 -1.42 -5.10 15.98
N ALA A 401 -1.64 -5.83 17.06
CA ALA A 401 -1.18 -5.42 18.40
C ALA A 401 0.35 -5.28 18.50
N LYS A 402 1.11 -6.02 17.67
CA LYS A 402 2.58 -5.97 17.62
C LYS A 402 3.13 -4.93 16.65
N MET A 403 2.29 -4.24 15.88
CA MET A 403 2.77 -3.25 14.92
C MET A 403 3.41 -2.08 15.66
N ASN A 404 4.63 -1.72 15.26
CA ASN A 404 5.30 -0.53 15.71
C ASN A 404 6.18 0.01 14.58
N MET A 405 6.27 1.33 14.46
CA MET A 405 7.40 1.92 13.73
C MET A 405 8.70 1.67 14.50
N PRO A 406 9.86 1.61 13.81
CA PRO A 406 11.14 1.53 14.49
C PRO A 406 11.36 2.72 15.44
N PRO A 407 11.97 2.50 16.61
CA PRO A 407 12.35 3.61 17.47
C PRO A 407 13.43 4.47 16.80
N LEU A 408 13.49 5.74 17.20
CA LEU A 408 14.64 6.59 16.88
C LEU A 408 15.92 5.97 17.48
N ALA A 409 17.05 6.16 16.81
CA ALA A 409 18.35 5.66 17.28
C ALA A 409 18.93 6.51 18.40
#